data_AF-A0A3B0VVN2-F1
#
_entry.id   AF-A0A3B0VVN2-F1
#
_cell.length_a   1.000
_cell.length_b   1.000
_cell.length_c   1.000
_cell.angle_alpha   90.00
_cell.angle_beta   90.00
_cell.angle_gamma   90.00
#
_symmetry.space_group_name_H-M   'P 1'
#
loop_
_entity.id
_entity.type
_entity.pdbx_description
1 polymer ?
#
loop_
_entity_poly.entity_id
_entity_poly.type
_entity_poly.pdbx_seq_one_letter_code
_entity_poly.pdbx_strand_id
1 'polypeptide(L)'
;MVINGDSIDDLVIGVPRGNNSKGAFYILYGSADGITINDSIFEKNLGDGEALDEMGYAITIADFGNGNQLAVGIPGDDSENDFNDAGSVEVFSFFNNDIIFKNSFESQ
;
A
#
# COMPACT_ATOMS: atom_id res chain seq x y z
N MET A 1 -6.57 -8.42 8.02
CA MET A 1 -6.02 -8.73 6.70
C MET A 1 -4.51 -8.87 6.80
N VAL A 2 -3.94 -9.90 6.17
CA VAL A 2 -2.50 -10.20 6.19
C VAL A 2 -1.85 -9.74 4.87
N ILE A 3 -0.78 -8.96 4.94
CA ILE A 3 0.02 -8.45 3.81
C ILE A 3 1.37 -9.18 3.73
N ASN A 4 2.00 -9.49 4.88
CA ASN A 4 3.32 -10.13 4.93
C ASN A 4 3.28 -11.68 4.96
N GLY A 5 2.08 -12.28 5.01
CA GLY A 5 1.85 -13.72 5.03
C GLY A 5 1.91 -14.41 6.40
N ASP A 6 1.99 -13.69 7.52
CA ASP A 6 2.21 -14.26 8.86
C ASP A 6 0.96 -14.71 9.64
N SER A 7 -0.22 -14.68 9.00
CA SER A 7 -1.53 -14.97 9.61
C SER A 7 -2.02 -13.96 10.66
N ILE A 8 -1.35 -12.81 10.82
CA ILE A 8 -1.74 -11.72 11.70
C ILE A 8 -2.16 -10.53 10.85
N ASP A 9 -3.17 -9.80 11.33
CA ASP A 9 -3.70 -8.65 10.63
C ASP A 9 -2.71 -7.47 10.65
N ASP A 10 -2.36 -6.97 9.47
CA ASP A 10 -1.52 -5.80 9.23
C ASP A 10 -2.36 -4.52 9.11
N LEU A 11 -1.69 -3.36 9.28
CA LEU A 11 -2.31 -2.04 9.21
C LEU A 11 -1.73 -1.20 8.09
N VAL A 12 -2.60 -0.57 7.30
CA VAL A 12 -2.24 0.44 6.31
C VAL A 12 -2.74 1.81 6.77
N ILE A 13 -1.87 2.82 6.73
CA ILE A 13 -2.18 4.19 7.16
C ILE A 13 -1.75 5.18 6.08
N GLY A 14 -2.68 6.01 5.63
CA GLY A 14 -2.39 7.12 4.73
C GLY A 14 -1.85 8.35 5.46
N VAL A 15 -0.87 9.02 4.84
CA VAL A 15 -0.25 10.25 5.35
C VAL A 15 -0.23 11.29 4.22
N PRO A 16 -1.41 11.80 3.82
CA PRO A 16 -1.56 12.65 2.62
C PRO A 16 -0.77 13.95 2.68
N ARG A 17 -0.48 14.46 3.88
CA ARG A 17 0.30 15.70 4.07
C ARG A 17 1.80 15.45 4.30
N GLY A 18 2.23 14.19 4.23
CA GLY A 18 3.64 13.82 4.28
C GLY A 18 4.39 14.27 3.03
N ASN A 19 5.72 14.34 3.12
CA ASN A 19 6.59 14.64 1.97
C ASN A 19 6.15 15.91 1.19
N ASN A 20 5.98 17.04 1.89
CA ASN A 20 5.51 18.30 1.31
C ASN A 20 4.15 18.19 0.60
N SER A 21 3.20 17.48 1.22
CA SER A 21 1.86 17.20 0.69
C SER A 21 1.81 16.39 -0.61
N LYS A 22 2.92 15.76 -1.02
CA LYS A 22 2.89 14.70 -2.04
C LYS A 22 2.10 13.48 -1.55
N GLY A 23 2.10 13.28 -0.24
CA GLY A 23 1.44 12.16 0.40
C GLY A 23 2.25 10.86 0.38
N ALA A 24 1.83 9.95 1.24
CA ALA A 24 2.47 8.67 1.49
C ALA A 24 1.44 7.69 2.05
N PHE A 25 1.79 6.41 2.08
CA PHE A 25 1.20 5.48 3.04
C PHE A 25 2.26 4.60 3.68
N TYR A 26 1.92 4.12 4.86
CA TYR A 26 2.73 3.19 5.65
C TYR A 26 1.98 1.87 5.83
N ILE A 27 2.72 0.77 5.76
CA ILE A 27 2.26 -0.54 6.20
C ILE A 27 3.01 -0.89 7.47
N LEU A 28 2.28 -1.20 8.53
CA LEU A 28 2.81 -1.71 9.79
C LEU A 28 2.38 -3.15 9.91
N TYR A 29 3.34 -4.06 10.02
CA TYR A 29 3.02 -5.48 10.19
C TYR A 29 2.50 -5.75 11.58
N GLY A 30 1.40 -6.49 11.68
CA GLY A 30 0.87 -6.96 12.94
C GLY A 30 1.81 -7.97 13.60
N SER A 31 1.64 -8.17 14.90
CA SER A 31 2.35 -9.20 15.64
C SER A 31 1.47 -9.80 16.74
N ALA A 32 1.97 -10.86 17.39
CA ALA A 32 1.31 -11.44 18.55
C ALA A 32 1.16 -10.45 19.72
N ASP A 33 2.02 -9.42 19.76
CA ASP A 33 2.00 -8.34 20.74
C ASP A 33 1.19 -7.11 20.27
N GLY A 34 0.55 -7.20 19.09
CA GLY A 34 -0.09 -6.08 18.41
C GLY A 34 0.89 -5.25 17.58
N ILE A 35 0.52 -4.01 17.25
CA ILE A 35 1.36 -3.08 16.48
C ILE A 35 2.31 -2.35 17.44
N THR A 36 3.61 -2.38 17.14
CA THR A 36 4.68 -1.71 17.86
C THR A 36 5.38 -0.68 16.98
N ILE A 37 6.03 0.31 17.62
CA ILE A 37 6.76 1.38 16.93
C ILE A 37 7.96 0.90 16.09
N ASN A 38 8.37 -0.37 16.23
CA ASN A 38 9.51 -0.95 15.52
C ASN A 38 9.09 -1.96 14.44
N ASP A 39 7.79 -2.18 14.25
CA ASP A 39 7.33 -3.14 13.25
C ASP A 39 7.76 -2.67 11.86
N SER A 40 8.22 -3.60 11.03
CA SER A 40 8.80 -3.29 9.73
C SER A 40 7.86 -2.41 8.90
N ILE A 41 8.33 -1.21 8.62
CA ILE A 41 7.57 -0.19 7.90
C ILE A 41 7.84 -0.34 6.42
N PHE A 42 6.81 -0.64 5.62
CA PHE A 42 6.87 -0.36 4.18
C PHE A 42 6.28 1.02 3.94
N GLU A 43 7.14 1.96 3.55
CA GLU A 43 6.76 3.31 3.14
C GLU A 43 6.73 3.38 1.62
N LYS A 44 5.62 3.87 1.06
CA LYS A 44 5.53 4.24 -0.35
C LYS A 44 5.18 5.71 -0.45
N ASN A 45 5.97 6.42 -1.24
CA ASN A 45 5.71 7.78 -1.72
C ASN A 45 5.56 7.74 -3.25
N LEU A 46 4.95 8.77 -3.83
CA LEU A 46 4.83 8.92 -5.28
C LEU A 46 6.17 9.15 -6.01
N GLY A 47 7.26 9.40 -5.28
CA GLY A 47 8.57 9.70 -5.86
C GLY A 47 8.54 11.02 -6.62
N ASP A 48 8.18 10.93 -7.91
CA ASP A 48 8.07 12.05 -8.86
C ASP A 48 6.79 12.87 -8.70
N GLY A 49 5.81 12.43 -7.89
CA GLY A 49 4.56 13.16 -7.66
C GLY A 49 4.76 14.60 -7.17
N GLU A 50 3.78 15.44 -7.45
CA GLU A 50 3.75 16.87 -7.26
C GLU A 50 3.30 17.26 -5.84
N ALA A 51 3.63 18.50 -5.46
CA ALA A 51 3.17 19.00 -4.18
C ALA A 51 1.66 19.19 -4.24
N LEU A 52 0.95 18.66 -3.22
CA LEU A 52 -0.51 18.68 -3.07
C LEU A 52 -1.26 17.52 -3.75
N ASP A 53 -0.56 16.52 -4.29
CA ASP A 53 -1.17 15.27 -4.78
C ASP A 53 -1.95 14.52 -3.69
N GLU A 54 -1.47 14.62 -2.44
CA GLU A 54 -2.11 14.07 -1.25
C GLU A 54 -2.36 12.55 -1.32
N MET A 55 -1.42 11.77 -1.87
CA MET A 55 -1.51 10.30 -1.87
C MET A 55 -1.80 9.75 -0.47
N GLY A 56 -2.76 8.82 -0.40
CA GLY A 56 -3.19 8.23 0.87
C GLY A 56 -4.32 9.00 1.54
N TYR A 57 -4.94 9.97 0.85
CA TYR A 57 -6.11 10.69 1.37
C TYR A 57 -7.29 9.76 1.65
N ALA A 58 -7.52 8.80 0.75
CA ALA A 58 -8.49 7.73 0.93
C ALA A 58 -7.81 6.39 0.64
N ILE A 59 -8.09 5.38 1.46
CA ILE A 59 -7.50 4.04 1.33
C ILE A 59 -8.59 3.00 1.49
N THR A 60 -8.56 1.98 0.64
CA THR A 60 -9.31 0.75 0.83
C THR A 60 -8.44 -0.44 0.48
N ILE A 61 -8.64 -1.55 1.19
CA ILE A 61 -7.94 -2.78 0.93
C ILE A 61 -8.91 -3.95 1.04
N ALA A 62 -8.92 -4.77 0.00
CA ALA A 62 -9.74 -5.97 -0.10
C ALA A 62 -9.19 -6.88 -1.20
N ASP A 63 -9.75 -8.07 -1.30
CA ASP A 63 -9.64 -8.86 -2.53
C ASP A 63 -10.69 -8.33 -3.53
N PHE A 64 -10.25 -7.54 -4.50
CA PHE A 64 -11.08 -7.11 -5.64
C PHE A 64 -10.95 -8.07 -6.84
N GLY A 65 -10.28 -9.22 -6.65
CA GLY A 65 -9.86 -10.18 -7.67
C GLY A 65 -8.33 -10.24 -7.76
N ASN A 66 -7.77 -11.44 -7.96
CA ASN A 66 -6.32 -11.69 -8.02
C ASN A 66 -5.56 -11.45 -6.69
N GLY A 67 -6.23 -11.67 -5.56
CA GLY A 67 -5.64 -11.55 -4.22
C GLY A 67 -5.83 -10.16 -3.62
N ASN A 68 -5.24 -9.93 -2.43
CA ASN A 68 -5.40 -8.67 -1.72
C ASN A 68 -4.75 -7.51 -2.51
N GLN A 69 -5.53 -6.46 -2.71
CA GLN A 69 -5.13 -5.25 -3.42
C GLN A 69 -5.45 -4.01 -2.58
N LEU A 70 -4.49 -3.11 -2.49
CA LEU A 70 -4.62 -1.79 -1.87
C LEU A 70 -4.93 -0.76 -2.95
N ALA A 71 -6.05 -0.07 -2.84
CA ALA A 71 -6.36 1.10 -3.64
C ALA A 71 -6.13 2.37 -2.81
N VAL A 72 -5.36 3.29 -3.37
CA VAL A 72 -4.92 4.53 -2.71
C VAL A 72 -5.35 5.72 -3.56
N GLY A 73 -6.17 6.60 -2.98
CA GLY A 73 -6.59 7.84 -3.64
C GLY A 73 -5.50 8.92 -3.58
N ILE A 74 -5.37 9.65 -4.69
CA ILE A 74 -4.43 10.75 -4.90
C ILE A 74 -5.25 11.91 -5.50
N PRO A 75 -5.99 12.67 -4.68
CA PRO A 75 -6.98 13.62 -5.17
C PRO A 75 -6.38 14.83 -5.91
N GLY A 76 -5.13 15.20 -5.60
CA GLY A 76 -4.43 16.30 -6.27
C GLY A 76 -3.63 15.87 -7.50
N ASP A 77 -3.69 14.60 -7.90
CA ASP A 77 -2.95 14.13 -9.07
C ASP A 77 -3.44 14.84 -10.34
N ASP A 78 -2.49 15.27 -11.17
CA ASP A 78 -2.75 15.96 -12.42
C ASP A 78 -3.00 14.95 -13.56
N SER A 79 -3.91 15.28 -14.47
CA SER A 79 -4.10 14.49 -15.69
C SER A 79 -3.23 15.01 -16.83
N GLU A 80 -2.83 14.14 -17.77
CA GLU A 80 -2.01 14.49 -18.98
C GLU A 80 -2.63 15.57 -19.90
N ASN A 81 -3.85 16.05 -19.60
CA ASN A 81 -4.67 16.91 -20.45
C ASN A 81 -5.11 18.22 -19.77
N ASP A 82 -4.20 18.83 -18.99
CA ASP A 82 -4.28 20.21 -18.44
C ASP A 82 -5.40 20.47 -17.42
N PHE A 83 -5.99 19.43 -16.82
CA PHE A 83 -6.81 19.60 -15.62
C PHE A 83 -5.93 19.47 -14.39
N ASN A 84 -5.73 20.59 -13.70
CA ASN A 84 -5.16 20.60 -12.36
C ASN A 84 -6.04 19.73 -11.44
N ASP A 85 -5.41 18.87 -10.65
CA ASP A 85 -6.03 18.09 -9.58
C ASP A 85 -7.22 17.23 -10.07
N ALA A 86 -7.10 16.57 -11.23
CA ALA A 86 -8.14 15.68 -11.75
C ALA A 86 -8.38 14.46 -10.84
N GLY A 87 -7.36 14.12 -10.06
CA GLY A 87 -7.34 13.04 -9.10
C GLY A 87 -7.15 11.67 -9.75
N SER A 88 -6.47 10.78 -9.05
CA SER A 88 -6.26 9.40 -9.48
C SER A 88 -6.37 8.39 -8.34
N VAL A 89 -6.31 7.12 -8.70
CA VAL A 89 -6.22 6.00 -7.76
C VAL A 89 -5.09 5.08 -8.21
N GLU A 90 -4.10 4.88 -7.33
CA GLU A 90 -3.05 3.89 -7.54
C GLU A 90 -3.44 2.57 -6.86
N VAL A 91 -3.26 1.44 -7.56
CA VAL A 91 -3.59 0.11 -7.05
C VAL A 91 -2.31 -0.72 -6.89
N PHE A 92 -2.06 -1.17 -5.66
CA PHE A 92 -0.95 -2.04 -5.31
C PHE A 92 -1.46 -3.46 -5.08
N SER A 93 -0.81 -4.45 -5.68
CA SER A 93 -1.07 -5.87 -5.40
C SER A 93 0.02 -6.42 -4.49
N PHE A 94 -0.38 -7.09 -3.41
CA PHE A 94 0.56 -7.83 -2.58
C PHE A 94 0.52 -9.27 -3.01
N PHE A 95 1.52 -9.69 -3.78
CA PHE A 95 1.68 -11.12 -4.05
C PHE A 95 2.13 -11.76 -2.75
N ASN A 96 1.30 -12.66 -2.20
CA ASN A 96 1.80 -13.66 -1.28
C ASN A 96 2.95 -14.37 -1.98
N ASN A 97 4.18 -14.07 -1.57
CA ASN A 97 5.28 -14.98 -1.78
C ASN A 97 5.00 -16.20 -0.90
N ASP A 98 4.32 -17.17 -1.50
CA ASP A 98 4.23 -18.58 -1.12
C ASP A 98 2.88 -19.06 -0.55
N ILE A 99 1.94 -19.42 -1.45
CA ILE A 99 0.89 -20.39 -1.13
C ILE A 99 0.61 -21.22 -2.40
N ILE A 100 1.31 -22.37 -2.57
CA ILE A 100 0.81 -23.68 -3.12
C ILE A 100 1.85 -24.56 -3.83
N PHE A 101 3.13 -24.18 -4.09
CA PHE A 101 4.11 -25.16 -4.66
C PHE A 101 5.57 -25.04 -4.20
N LYS A 102 5.85 -25.10 -2.88
CA LYS A 102 7.13 -25.62 -2.39
C LYS A 102 6.89 -26.73 -1.36
N ASN A 103 6.65 -27.94 -1.87
CA ASN A 103 6.78 -29.17 -1.08
C ASN A 103 8.01 -29.96 -1.55
N SER A 104 8.42 -30.95 -0.77
CA SER A 104 9.71 -31.66 -0.86
C SER A 104 9.91 -32.58 -2.08
N PHE A 105 9.32 -32.27 -3.25
CA PHE A 105 9.47 -33.04 -4.49
C PHE A 105 10.35 -32.40 -5.57
N GLU A 106 10.86 -31.19 -5.38
CA GLU A 106 11.90 -30.66 -6.27
C GLU A 106 13.27 -31.20 -5.84
N SER A 107 13.85 -32.09 -6.64
CA SER A 107 15.23 -32.56 -6.42
C SER A 107 16.23 -31.42 -6.64
N GLN A 108 17.28 -31.41 -5.81
CA GLN A 108 18.35 -30.40 -5.72
C GLN A 108 18.75 -29.69 -7.02
#